data_AF-A0A147J6I6-F1
#
_entry.id   AF-A0A147J6I6-F1
#
_cell.length_a   1.000
_cell.length_b   1.000
_cell.length_c   1.000
_cell.angle_alpha   90.00
_cell.angle_beta   90.00
_cell.angle_gamma   90.00
#
_symmetry.space_group_name_H-M   'P 1'
#
loop_
_entity.id
_entity.type
_entity.pdbx_description
1 polymer ?
#
loop_
_entity_poly.entity_id
_entity_poly.type
_entity_poly.pdbx_seq_one_letter_code
_entity_poly.pdbx_strand_id
1 'polypeptide(L)'
;MATEVAHYFHDRLGCDVYSVDKLVWAKASYALGVLHPVPPAFVPPEVALAIQKGVFDETWGASLTMIVDTIDASPVPSNDDLDAAAARMNLENDAHSHEIRSFRQALKAEVRGVASCFDITLREVVHRLEGRLGMAPPAAGSDQWRAILDLLAAVIAAELEKGKESMRLPSLAIEAALHASNRWDRHRRLDAHDLLDFRHASAALAYCDAFFTEKPLRSMIEQKHIALDRRFRCPVRATVDEAVAYVETLDAAR
;
A
#
# COMPACT_ATOMS: atom_id res chain seq x y z
N MET A 1 -1.13 -2.87 0.86
CA MET A 1 0.21 -3.13 1.46
C MET A 1 0.18 -3.97 2.74
N ALA A 2 -0.41 -3.52 3.87
CA ALA A 2 -0.43 -4.31 5.11
C ALA A 2 -1.05 -5.71 4.92
N THR A 3 -2.13 -5.80 4.12
CA THR A 3 -2.74 -7.07 3.70
C THR A 3 -1.75 -8.02 3.02
N GLU A 4 -0.84 -7.51 2.17
CA GLU A 4 0.18 -8.34 1.50
C GLU A 4 1.17 -8.91 2.49
N VAL A 5 1.64 -8.08 3.44
CA VAL A 5 2.58 -8.49 4.48
C VAL A 5 1.95 -9.56 5.37
N ALA A 6 0.73 -9.33 5.85
CA ALA A 6 0.01 -10.32 6.64
C ALA A 6 -0.23 -11.61 5.85
N HIS A 7 -0.70 -11.51 4.60
CA HIS A 7 -0.90 -12.66 3.72
C HIS A 7 0.39 -13.45 3.50
N TYR A 8 1.51 -12.78 3.22
CA TYR A 8 2.80 -13.41 3.01
C TYR A 8 3.22 -14.29 4.20
N PHE A 9 3.10 -13.79 5.43
CA PHE A 9 3.41 -14.59 6.60
C PHE A 9 2.38 -15.69 6.85
N HIS A 10 1.09 -15.40 6.73
CA HIS A 10 0.05 -16.41 6.94
C HIS A 10 0.17 -17.59 5.97
N ASP A 11 0.41 -17.33 4.68
CA ASP A 11 0.70 -18.35 3.66
C ASP A 11 1.92 -19.20 4.06
N ARG A 12 3.04 -18.55 4.43
CA ARG A 12 4.28 -19.23 4.83
C ARG A 12 4.17 -20.07 6.09
N LEU A 13 3.23 -19.71 6.98
CA LEU A 13 2.92 -20.47 8.17
C LEU A 13 1.95 -21.62 7.89
N GLY A 14 1.48 -21.77 6.64
CA GLY A 14 0.50 -22.78 6.26
C GLY A 14 -0.87 -22.49 6.87
N CYS A 15 -1.25 -21.22 6.99
CA CYS A 15 -2.66 -20.86 7.18
C CYS A 15 -3.41 -21.14 5.87
N ASP A 16 -4.68 -21.52 5.98
CA ASP A 16 -5.58 -21.45 4.82
C ASP A 16 -5.88 -19.98 4.54
N VAL A 17 -5.39 -19.48 3.40
CA VAL A 17 -5.53 -18.08 2.99
C VAL A 17 -6.10 -18.00 1.60
N TYR A 18 -7.01 -17.04 1.39
CA TYR A 18 -7.42 -16.65 0.04
C TYR A 18 -6.27 -15.98 -0.69
N SER A 19 -6.24 -16.10 -2.02
CA SER A 19 -5.29 -15.36 -2.86
C SER A 19 -5.34 -13.87 -2.56
N VAL A 20 -4.17 -13.23 -2.47
CA VAL A 20 -4.05 -11.79 -2.16
C VAL A 20 -4.93 -10.91 -3.07
N ASP A 21 -5.06 -11.26 -4.35
CA ASP A 21 -5.91 -10.55 -5.32
C ASP A 21 -7.39 -10.50 -4.93
N LYS A 22 -7.86 -11.40 -4.06
CA LYS A 22 -9.25 -11.39 -3.54
C LYS A 22 -9.41 -10.58 -2.26
N LEU A 23 -8.31 -10.26 -1.59
CA LEU A 23 -8.29 -9.60 -0.28
C LEU A 23 -8.03 -8.10 -0.37
N VAL A 24 -7.58 -7.61 -1.53
CA VAL A 24 -7.23 -6.20 -1.74
C VAL A 24 -8.41 -5.34 -2.16
N TRP A 25 -9.51 -5.97 -2.62
CA TRP A 25 -10.72 -5.27 -3.01
C TRP A 25 -11.62 -5.03 -1.81
N ALA A 26 -11.99 -3.77 -1.60
CA ALA A 26 -12.96 -3.36 -0.59
C ALA A 26 -14.03 -2.47 -1.22
N LYS A 27 -15.20 -2.39 -0.59
CA LYS A 27 -16.19 -1.36 -0.94
C LYS A 27 -15.61 0.01 -0.63
N ALA A 28 -15.96 1.01 -1.43
CA ALA A 28 -15.45 2.37 -1.29
C ALA A 28 -15.60 2.91 0.14
N SER A 29 -16.75 2.64 0.77
CA SER A 29 -17.07 2.99 2.16
C SER A 29 -16.08 2.45 3.21
N TYR A 30 -15.31 1.40 2.88
CA TYR A 30 -14.35 0.77 3.79
C TYR A 30 -12.90 0.84 3.30
N ALA A 31 -12.62 1.61 2.24
CA ALA A 31 -11.25 1.74 1.73
C ALA A 31 -10.28 2.32 2.77
N LEU A 32 -10.79 3.15 3.70
CA LEU A 32 -10.03 3.73 4.82
C LEU A 32 -10.22 2.96 6.14
N GLY A 33 -10.74 1.74 6.08
CA GLY A 33 -11.06 0.91 7.23
C GLY A 33 -12.56 0.86 7.55
N VAL A 34 -12.91 0.03 8.53
CA VAL A 34 -14.30 -0.15 8.95
C VAL A 34 -14.63 0.86 10.04
N LEU A 35 -15.43 1.87 9.69
CA LEU A 35 -16.02 2.80 10.64
C LEU A 35 -17.47 2.41 10.87
N HIS A 36 -17.86 2.26 12.12
CA HIS A 36 -19.25 2.03 12.51
C HIS A 36 -19.63 3.00 13.63
N PRO A 37 -20.91 3.41 13.72
CA PRO A 37 -21.34 4.26 14.82
C PRO A 37 -21.11 3.54 16.16
N VAL A 38 -20.73 4.32 17.17
CA VAL A 38 -20.68 3.88 18.56
C VAL A 38 -21.78 4.64 19.30
N PRO A 39 -22.99 4.05 19.42
CA PRO A 39 -24.10 4.70 20.11
C PRO A 39 -23.75 5.02 21.57
N PRO A 40 -24.38 6.03 22.18
CA PRO A 40 -24.17 6.34 23.59
C PRO A 40 -24.42 5.12 24.49
N ALA A 41 -23.73 5.06 25.63
CA ALA A 41 -23.77 3.91 26.54
C ALA A 41 -25.15 3.57 27.11
N PHE A 42 -26.12 4.50 27.05
CA PHE A 42 -27.50 4.25 27.49
C PHE A 42 -28.34 3.47 26.45
N VAL A 43 -27.84 3.31 25.23
CA VAL A 43 -28.50 2.50 24.19
C VAL A 43 -28.26 1.02 24.50
N PRO A 44 -29.31 0.18 24.57
CA PRO A 44 -29.15 -1.25 24.82
C PRO A 44 -28.22 -1.91 23.79
N PRO A 45 -27.34 -2.85 24.19
CA PRO A 45 -26.36 -3.46 23.28
C PRO A 45 -26.97 -4.07 22.01
N GLU A 46 -28.14 -4.68 22.12
CA GLU A 46 -28.87 -5.27 20.99
C GLU A 46 -29.36 -4.21 20.00
N VAL A 47 -29.78 -3.05 20.49
CA VAL A 47 -30.18 -1.91 19.64
C VAL A 47 -28.95 -1.29 19.00
N ALA A 48 -27.86 -1.14 19.76
CA ALA A 48 -26.60 -0.63 19.23
C ALA A 48 -26.07 -1.51 18.10
N LEU A 49 -26.10 -2.84 18.26
CA LEU A 49 -25.73 -3.80 17.23
C LEU A 49 -26.66 -3.70 16.01
N ALA A 50 -27.97 -3.56 16.21
CA ALA A 50 -28.93 -3.39 15.12
C ALA A 50 -28.65 -2.12 14.30
N ILE A 51 -28.32 -1.01 14.96
CA ILE A 51 -27.92 0.25 14.31
C ILE A 51 -26.64 0.05 13.49
N GLN A 52 -25.61 -0.57 14.08
CA GLN A 52 -24.33 -0.81 13.40
C GLN A 52 -24.52 -1.69 12.16
N LYS A 53 -25.33 -2.76 12.25
CA LYS A 53 -25.67 -3.61 11.10
C LYS A 53 -26.41 -2.84 10.02
N GLY A 54 -27.41 -2.03 10.40
CA GLY A 54 -28.17 -1.22 9.43
C GLY A 54 -27.29 -0.22 8.69
N VAL A 55 -26.34 0.44 9.37
CA VAL A 55 -25.36 1.33 8.72
C VAL A 55 -24.44 0.55 7.79
N PHE A 56 -23.98 -0.63 8.20
CA PHE A 56 -23.18 -1.50 7.34
C PHE A 56 -23.94 -1.88 6.06
N ASP A 57 -25.19 -2.34 6.18
CA ASP A 57 -26.02 -2.74 5.04
C ASP A 57 -26.23 -1.58 4.06
N GLU A 58 -26.52 -0.38 4.57
CA GLU A 58 -26.69 0.83 3.76
C GLU A 58 -25.39 1.21 3.03
N THR A 59 -24.29 1.32 3.77
CA THR A 59 -23.00 1.73 3.23
C THR A 59 -22.38 0.70 2.29
N TRP A 60 -22.76 -0.58 2.41
CA TRP A 60 -22.36 -1.65 1.50
C TRP A 60 -22.99 -1.51 0.11
N GLY A 61 -24.22 -1.00 0.06
CA GLY A 61 -24.99 -0.74 -1.17
C GLY A 61 -24.65 0.60 -1.84
N ALA A 62 -24.05 1.54 -1.12
CA ALA A 62 -23.71 2.86 -1.64
C ALA A 62 -22.72 2.81 -2.82
N SER A 63 -23.01 3.56 -3.88
CA SER A 63 -22.07 3.78 -4.98
C SER A 63 -21.03 4.84 -4.62
N LEU A 64 -19.89 4.82 -5.31
CA LEU A 64 -18.90 5.90 -5.16
C LEU A 64 -19.49 7.27 -5.47
N THR A 65 -20.37 7.37 -6.48
CA THR A 65 -21.06 8.63 -6.82
C THR A 65 -21.91 9.15 -5.68
N MET A 66 -22.72 8.28 -5.06
CA MET A 66 -23.53 8.66 -3.90
C MET A 66 -22.68 9.15 -2.73
N ILE A 67 -21.53 8.50 -2.49
CA ILE A 67 -20.58 8.91 -1.45
C ILE A 67 -20.00 10.29 -1.78
N VAL A 68 -19.54 10.52 -3.01
CA VAL A 68 -18.98 11.81 -3.45
C VAL A 68 -20.03 12.93 -3.36
N ASP A 69 -21.25 12.69 -3.84
CA ASP A 69 -22.36 13.65 -3.77
C ASP A 69 -22.72 14.03 -2.33
N THR A 70 -22.52 13.10 -1.38
CA THR A 70 -22.73 13.34 0.05
C THR A 70 -21.58 14.12 0.67
N ILE A 71 -20.34 13.89 0.21
CA ILE A 71 -19.12 14.51 0.74
C ILE A 71 -18.91 15.93 0.21
N ASP A 72 -19.53 16.34 -0.91
CA ASP A 72 -19.35 17.64 -1.58
C ASP A 72 -19.47 18.87 -0.64
N ALA A 73 -20.09 18.72 0.54
CA ALA A 73 -20.19 19.76 1.57
C ALA A 73 -19.05 19.78 2.63
N SER A 74 -18.12 18.84 2.60
CA SER A 74 -17.06 18.67 3.62
C SER A 74 -15.73 19.30 3.17
N PRO A 75 -14.99 19.97 4.07
CA PRO A 75 -13.69 20.55 3.74
C PRO A 75 -12.70 19.44 3.38
N VAL A 76 -11.94 19.67 2.29
CA VAL A 76 -10.84 18.80 1.89
C VAL A 76 -9.77 18.82 2.99
N PRO A 77 -9.29 17.64 3.47
CA PRO A 77 -8.21 17.59 4.44
C PRO A 77 -6.94 18.31 3.94
N SER A 78 -6.21 18.94 4.87
CA SER A 78 -4.91 19.55 4.55
C SER A 78 -3.85 18.49 4.22
N ASN A 79 -2.89 18.85 3.38
CA ASN A 79 -1.74 18.02 3.05
C ASN A 79 -0.51 18.29 3.95
N ASP A 80 -0.64 19.09 5.01
CA ASP A 80 0.49 19.54 5.85
C ASP A 80 1.39 18.40 6.33
N ASP A 81 0.81 17.27 6.75
CA ASP A 81 1.57 16.10 7.21
C ASP A 81 2.37 15.44 6.08
N LEU A 82 1.80 15.40 4.87
CA LEU A 82 2.45 14.86 3.68
C LEU A 82 3.55 15.80 3.19
N ASP A 83 3.30 17.12 3.21
CA ASP A 83 4.31 18.12 2.88
C ASP A 83 5.49 18.07 3.84
N ALA A 84 5.23 17.94 5.15
CA ALA A 84 6.26 17.76 6.16
C ALA A 84 7.06 16.46 5.93
N ALA A 85 6.37 15.36 5.56
CA ALA A 85 7.03 14.10 5.24
C ALA A 85 7.92 14.22 3.99
N ALA A 86 7.42 14.82 2.92
CA ALA A 86 8.17 15.04 1.67
C ALA A 86 9.38 15.95 1.91
N ALA A 87 9.23 17.03 2.67
CA ALA A 87 10.32 17.93 3.04
C ALA A 87 11.43 17.18 3.83
N ARG A 88 11.04 16.34 4.79
CA ARG A 88 11.98 15.50 5.55
C ARG A 88 12.72 14.51 4.63
N MET A 89 11.99 13.81 3.77
CA MET A 89 12.58 12.86 2.81
C MET A 89 13.59 13.55 1.88
N ASN A 90 13.25 14.73 1.35
CA ASN A 90 14.16 15.49 0.50
C ASN A 90 15.44 15.92 1.26
N LEU A 91 15.31 16.36 2.51
CA LEU A 91 16.46 16.75 3.34
C LEU A 91 17.39 15.56 3.62
N GLU A 92 16.82 14.39 3.94
CA GLU A 92 17.59 13.16 4.14
C GLU A 92 18.23 12.67 2.83
N ASN A 93 17.52 12.77 1.70
CA ASN A 93 18.07 12.44 0.38
C ASN A 93 19.27 13.33 0.04
N ASP A 94 19.18 14.63 0.31
CA ASP A 94 20.27 15.59 0.08
C ASP A 94 21.50 15.24 0.96
N ALA A 95 21.29 14.97 2.25
CA ALA A 95 22.34 14.60 3.20
C ALA A 95 23.07 13.30 2.83
N HIS A 96 22.34 12.29 2.37
CA HIS A 96 22.86 10.96 2.04
C HIS A 96 23.10 10.75 0.53
N SER A 97 23.01 11.81 -0.29
CA SER A 97 23.15 11.74 -1.75
C SER A 97 24.48 11.16 -2.22
N HIS A 98 25.53 11.30 -1.41
CA HIS A 98 26.89 10.80 -1.67
C HIS A 98 27.02 9.27 -1.51
N GLU A 99 26.08 8.62 -0.80
CA GLU A 99 26.08 7.18 -0.56
C GLU A 99 25.47 6.39 -1.72
N ILE A 100 24.58 7.01 -2.49
CA ILE A 100 23.88 6.39 -3.62
C ILE A 100 24.61 6.70 -4.93
N ARG A 101 25.19 5.67 -5.55
CA ARG A 101 25.91 5.75 -6.83
C ARG A 101 25.21 5.04 -7.98
N SER A 102 24.19 4.23 -7.67
CA SER A 102 23.42 3.49 -8.67
C SER A 102 21.99 3.27 -8.20
N PHE A 103 21.07 3.13 -9.16
CA PHE A 103 19.68 2.79 -8.87
C PHE A 103 19.55 1.52 -8.02
N ARG A 104 20.40 0.50 -8.25
CA ARG A 104 20.37 -0.74 -7.47
C ARG A 104 20.67 -0.52 -5.99
N GLN A 105 21.56 0.42 -5.66
CA GLN A 105 21.85 0.78 -4.27
C GLN A 105 20.66 1.53 -3.65
N ALA A 106 20.05 2.46 -4.39
CA ALA A 106 18.84 3.15 -3.95
C ALA A 106 17.72 2.14 -3.67
N LEU A 107 17.45 1.24 -4.62
CA LEU A 107 16.42 0.21 -4.47
C LEU A 107 16.66 -0.68 -3.26
N LYS A 108 17.91 -1.07 -3.00
CA LYS A 108 18.24 -1.87 -1.81
C LYS A 108 18.00 -1.12 -0.50
N ALA A 109 18.29 0.19 -0.48
CA ALA A 109 18.02 1.02 0.69
C ALA A 109 16.50 1.19 0.90
N GLU A 110 15.75 1.49 -0.17
CA GLU A 110 14.31 1.68 -0.10
C GLU A 110 13.56 0.39 0.26
N VAL A 111 13.98 -0.77 -0.26
CA VAL A 111 13.41 -2.07 0.12
C VAL A 111 13.48 -2.30 1.64
N ARG A 112 14.61 -1.94 2.26
CA ARG A 112 14.78 -2.06 3.71
C ARG A 112 13.94 -1.02 4.46
N GLY A 113 13.88 0.19 3.95
CA GLY A 113 13.04 1.26 4.52
C GLY A 113 11.56 0.91 4.50
N VAL A 114 11.03 0.47 3.36
CA VAL A 114 9.64 0.06 3.23
C VAL A 114 9.33 -1.14 4.14
N ALA A 115 10.24 -2.12 4.23
CA ALA A 115 10.06 -3.28 5.10
C ALA A 115 9.94 -2.92 6.59
N SER A 116 10.63 -1.87 7.06
CA SER A 116 10.58 -1.43 8.47
C SER A 116 9.31 -0.64 8.81
N CYS A 117 8.55 -0.16 7.83
CA CYS A 117 7.30 0.59 8.05
C CYS A 117 6.13 -0.26 8.58
N PHE A 118 6.24 -1.59 8.58
CA PHE A 118 5.13 -2.50 8.88
C PHE A 118 5.14 -3.04 10.31
N ASP A 119 5.78 -2.33 11.26
CA ASP A 119 5.87 -2.76 12.66
C ASP A 119 4.52 -3.23 13.21
N ILE A 120 3.46 -2.42 13.09
CA ILE A 120 2.12 -2.77 13.59
C ILE A 120 1.63 -4.12 13.03
N THR A 121 1.71 -4.32 11.71
CA THR A 121 1.30 -5.56 11.05
C THR A 121 2.18 -6.74 11.46
N LEU A 122 3.48 -6.54 11.61
CA LEU A 122 4.41 -7.57 12.06
C LEU A 122 4.10 -8.01 13.49
N ARG A 123 3.71 -7.09 14.37
CA ARG A 123 3.27 -7.42 15.74
C ARG A 123 2.03 -8.29 15.75
N GLU A 124 1.06 -8.01 14.89
CA GLU A 124 -0.13 -8.86 14.74
C GLU A 124 0.24 -10.27 14.25
N VAL A 125 1.16 -10.37 13.29
CA VAL A 125 1.68 -11.66 12.82
C VAL A 125 2.32 -12.44 13.95
N VAL A 126 3.15 -11.80 14.79
CA VAL A 126 3.78 -12.44 15.95
C VAL A 126 2.74 -12.89 16.97
N HIS A 127 1.71 -12.10 17.23
CA HIS A 127 0.64 -12.52 18.14
C HIS A 127 -0.15 -13.72 17.58
N ARG A 128 -0.34 -13.82 16.26
CA ARG A 128 -0.98 -15.02 15.67
C ARG A 128 -0.07 -16.25 15.68
N LEU A 129 1.25 -16.07 15.66
CA LEU A 129 2.22 -17.15 15.79
C LEU A 129 2.12 -17.85 17.16
N GLU A 130 1.83 -17.09 18.22
CA GLU A 130 1.63 -17.61 19.58
C GLU A 130 0.60 -18.75 19.60
N GLY A 131 -0.59 -18.49 19.03
CA GLY A 131 -1.68 -19.46 19.00
C GLY A 131 -1.38 -20.72 18.19
N ARG A 132 -0.38 -20.69 17.31
CA ARG A 132 0.01 -21.84 16.48
C ARG A 132 1.22 -22.61 16.99
N LEU A 133 2.22 -21.91 17.51
CA LEU A 133 3.47 -22.51 17.99
C LEU A 133 3.41 -22.84 19.49
N GLY A 134 2.39 -22.36 20.22
CA GLY A 134 2.26 -22.57 21.66
C GLY A 134 3.36 -21.86 22.47
N MET A 135 4.04 -20.88 21.87
CA MET A 135 5.11 -20.11 22.48
C MET A 135 4.62 -18.69 22.74
N ALA A 136 4.67 -18.26 24.00
CA ALA A 136 4.36 -16.88 24.35
C ALA A 136 5.39 -15.94 23.68
N PRO A 137 4.94 -14.84 23.04
CA PRO A 137 5.86 -13.85 22.50
C PRO A 137 6.69 -13.21 23.63
N PRO A 138 7.90 -12.71 23.33
CA PRO A 138 8.63 -11.89 24.28
C PRO A 138 7.79 -10.69 24.74
N ALA A 139 8.06 -10.20 25.94
CA ALA A 139 7.39 -9.02 26.46
C ALA A 139 7.50 -7.86 25.45
N ALA A 140 6.36 -7.21 25.15
CA ALA A 140 6.31 -6.12 24.20
C ALA A 140 7.32 -5.01 24.57
N GLY A 141 8.12 -4.59 23.60
CA GLY A 141 9.14 -3.56 23.80
C GLY A 141 10.47 -4.05 24.39
N SER A 142 10.60 -5.34 24.74
CA SER A 142 11.89 -5.95 25.09
C SER A 142 12.86 -5.98 23.90
N ASP A 143 14.15 -6.16 24.16
CA ASP A 143 15.15 -6.29 23.09
C ASP A 143 14.92 -7.53 22.23
N GLN A 144 14.41 -8.61 22.84
CA GLN A 144 13.99 -9.81 22.12
C GLN A 144 12.81 -9.53 21.19
N TRP A 145 11.84 -8.72 21.62
CA TRP A 145 10.72 -8.29 20.80
C TRP A 145 11.18 -7.49 19.57
N ARG A 146 12.08 -6.52 19.79
CA ARG A 146 12.67 -5.72 18.69
C ARG A 146 13.43 -6.61 17.71
N ALA A 147 14.25 -7.53 18.21
CA ALA A 147 15.01 -8.45 17.37
C ALA A 147 14.13 -9.35 16.50
N ILE A 148 12.97 -9.78 16.99
CA ILE A 148 11.99 -10.54 16.17
C ILE A 148 11.43 -9.67 15.06
N LEU A 149 11.02 -8.44 15.37
CA LEU A 149 10.46 -7.52 14.37
C LEU A 149 11.50 -7.17 13.29
N ASP A 150 12.75 -6.92 13.68
CA ASP A 150 13.87 -6.68 12.77
C ASP A 150 14.13 -7.89 11.86
N LEU A 151 14.05 -9.11 12.42
CA LEU A 151 14.17 -10.35 11.65
C LEU A 151 13.04 -10.47 10.62
N LEU A 152 11.79 -10.21 11.00
CA LEU A 152 10.65 -10.29 10.09
C LEU A 152 10.74 -9.22 8.98
N ALA A 153 11.15 -8.00 9.32
CA ALA A 153 11.43 -6.96 8.34
C ALA A 153 12.57 -7.37 7.38
N ALA A 154 13.63 -8.00 7.89
CA ALA A 154 14.70 -8.54 7.05
C ALA A 154 14.21 -9.66 6.11
N VAL A 155 13.27 -10.50 6.54
CA VAL A 155 12.62 -11.50 5.68
C VAL A 155 11.84 -10.85 4.55
N ILE A 156 11.07 -9.79 4.84
CA ILE A 156 10.36 -9.00 3.81
C ILE A 156 11.36 -8.42 2.81
N ALA A 157 12.42 -7.75 3.30
CA ALA A 157 13.44 -7.15 2.46
C ALA A 157 14.12 -8.19 1.56
N ALA A 158 14.46 -9.36 2.11
CA ALA A 158 15.05 -10.45 1.35
C ALA A 158 14.12 -10.98 0.25
N GLU A 159 12.80 -11.01 0.50
CA GLU A 159 11.82 -11.40 -0.52
C GLU A 159 11.75 -10.38 -1.66
N LEU A 160 11.72 -9.09 -1.33
CA LEU A 160 11.70 -8.01 -2.31
C LEU A 160 12.97 -7.95 -3.17
N GLU A 161 14.13 -8.29 -2.60
CA GLU A 161 15.42 -8.33 -3.31
C GLU A 161 15.51 -9.45 -4.38
N LYS A 162 14.68 -10.50 -4.32
CA LYS A 162 14.71 -11.63 -5.28
C LYS A 162 14.28 -11.25 -6.71
N GLY A 163 13.69 -10.07 -6.91
CA GLY A 163 13.48 -9.45 -8.23
C GLY A 163 12.39 -10.06 -9.14
N LYS A 164 12.28 -11.38 -9.23
CA LYS A 164 11.25 -12.08 -10.05
C LYS A 164 10.08 -12.65 -9.25
N GLU A 165 10.28 -12.91 -7.95
CA GLU A 165 9.28 -13.51 -7.05
C GLU A 165 8.60 -12.48 -6.13
N SER A 166 8.94 -11.18 -6.27
CA SER A 166 8.32 -10.09 -5.49
C SER A 166 6.82 -9.89 -5.75
N MET A 167 6.21 -10.73 -6.59
CA MET A 167 4.77 -10.74 -6.87
C MET A 167 3.93 -11.09 -5.64
N ARG A 168 4.54 -11.57 -4.55
CA ARG A 168 3.85 -11.79 -3.27
C ARG A 168 3.68 -10.50 -2.44
N LEU A 169 4.48 -9.48 -2.73
CA LEU A 169 4.48 -8.17 -2.07
C LEU A 169 4.52 -7.06 -3.13
N PRO A 170 3.58 -7.06 -4.10
CA PRO A 170 3.69 -6.24 -5.30
C PRO A 170 3.64 -4.74 -4.96
N SER A 171 2.72 -4.28 -4.10
CA SER A 171 2.65 -2.86 -3.75
C SER A 171 3.93 -2.40 -3.06
N LEU A 172 4.51 -3.18 -2.14
CA LEU A 172 5.79 -2.81 -1.48
C LEU A 172 6.94 -2.74 -2.49
N ALA A 173 6.99 -3.66 -3.45
CA ALA A 173 8.02 -3.66 -4.50
C ALA A 173 7.90 -2.44 -5.42
N ILE A 174 6.67 -2.01 -5.73
CA ILE A 174 6.39 -0.82 -6.55
C ILE A 174 6.79 0.45 -5.80
N GLU A 175 6.36 0.61 -4.55
CA GLU A 175 6.71 1.74 -3.69
C GLU A 175 8.23 1.90 -3.57
N ALA A 176 8.94 0.82 -3.23
CA ALA A 176 10.39 0.85 -3.12
C ALA A 176 11.07 1.23 -4.43
N ALA A 177 10.51 0.84 -5.58
CA ALA A 177 11.04 1.18 -6.90
C ALA A 177 10.82 2.65 -7.26
N LEU A 178 9.64 3.21 -6.98
CA LEU A 178 9.31 4.62 -7.25
C LEU A 178 10.13 5.55 -6.36
N HIS A 179 10.20 5.27 -5.06
CA HIS A 179 11.05 6.00 -4.13
C HIS A 179 12.53 5.88 -4.50
N ALA A 180 12.99 4.70 -4.92
CA ALA A 180 14.38 4.53 -5.35
C ALA A 180 14.70 5.29 -6.64
N SER A 181 13.74 5.39 -7.54
CA SER A 181 13.87 6.19 -8.77
C SER A 181 14.01 7.67 -8.44
N ASN A 182 13.17 8.17 -7.53
CA ASN A 182 13.26 9.56 -7.06
C ASN A 182 14.60 9.82 -6.36
N ARG A 183 14.99 8.97 -5.41
CA ARG A 183 16.25 9.13 -4.66
C ARG A 183 17.50 9.00 -5.53
N TRP A 184 17.44 8.21 -6.59
CA TRP A 184 18.55 8.08 -7.54
C TRP A 184 18.67 9.30 -8.46
N ASP A 185 17.55 9.92 -8.83
CA ASP A 185 17.52 11.16 -9.61
C ASP A 185 17.66 12.39 -8.69
N ARG A 186 18.91 12.83 -8.49
CA ARG A 186 19.27 13.94 -7.59
C ARG A 186 18.61 15.30 -7.93
N HIS A 187 18.00 15.44 -9.11
CA HIS A 187 17.32 16.66 -9.51
C HIS A 187 15.83 16.67 -9.17
N ARG A 188 15.24 15.49 -8.89
CA ARG A 188 13.84 15.36 -8.55
C ARG A 188 13.66 15.54 -7.04
N ARG A 189 12.68 16.36 -6.65
CA ARG A 189 12.24 16.49 -5.26
C ARG A 189 10.83 15.90 -5.14
N LEU A 190 10.53 15.34 -3.98
CA LEU A 190 9.17 14.89 -3.65
C LEU A 190 8.34 16.06 -3.15
N ASP A 191 7.06 16.05 -3.49
CA ASP A 191 6.01 16.80 -2.80
C ASP A 191 4.92 15.86 -2.26
N ALA A 192 3.89 16.41 -1.61
CA ALA A 192 2.78 15.62 -1.10
C ALA A 192 2.02 14.85 -2.19
N HIS A 193 1.93 15.39 -3.40
CA HIS A 193 1.24 14.73 -4.51
C HIS A 193 2.02 13.52 -5.00
N ASP A 194 3.35 13.62 -5.14
CA ASP A 194 4.19 12.47 -5.50
C ASP A 194 3.97 11.29 -4.51
N LEU A 195 3.83 11.56 -3.21
CA LEU A 195 3.58 10.52 -2.19
C LEU A 195 2.21 9.84 -2.37
N LEU A 196 1.18 10.60 -2.75
CA LEU A 196 -0.15 10.05 -3.03
C LEU A 196 -0.16 9.28 -4.35
N ASP A 197 0.51 9.81 -5.36
CA ASP A 197 0.65 9.21 -6.69
C ASP A 197 1.39 7.88 -6.63
N PHE A 198 2.43 7.76 -5.79
CA PHE A 198 3.14 6.50 -5.58
C PHE A 198 2.23 5.43 -4.95
N ARG A 199 1.39 5.82 -3.98
CA ARG A 199 0.39 4.93 -3.37
C ARG A 199 -0.69 4.52 -4.35
N HIS A 200 -1.14 5.44 -5.19
CA HIS A 200 -2.10 5.14 -6.24
C HIS A 200 -1.51 4.17 -7.27
N ALA A 201 -0.28 4.43 -7.73
CA ALA A 201 0.45 3.57 -8.64
C ALA A 201 0.71 2.18 -8.05
N SER A 202 1.05 2.09 -6.75
CA SER A 202 1.32 0.81 -6.09
C SER A 202 0.07 -0.05 -5.91
N ALA A 203 -1.11 0.55 -5.75
CA ALA A 203 -2.39 -0.16 -5.79
C ALA A 203 -2.75 -0.60 -7.22
N ALA A 204 -2.64 0.30 -8.19
CA ALA A 204 -3.08 0.04 -9.56
C ALA A 204 -2.19 -0.96 -10.30
N LEU A 205 -0.87 -0.74 -10.29
CA LEU A 205 0.07 -1.61 -11.00
C LEU A 205 0.08 -3.04 -10.43
N ALA A 206 -0.19 -3.19 -9.13
CA ALA A 206 -0.20 -4.50 -8.49
C ALA A 206 -1.42 -5.35 -8.86
N TYR A 207 -2.60 -4.73 -9.01
CA TYR A 207 -3.88 -5.45 -8.98
C TYR A 207 -4.86 -5.10 -10.11
N CYS A 208 -4.63 -4.03 -10.88
CA CYS A 208 -5.52 -3.61 -11.95
C CYS A 208 -5.04 -4.05 -13.34
N ASP A 209 -5.98 -4.23 -14.25
CA ASP A 209 -5.69 -4.55 -15.66
C ASP A 209 -5.05 -3.36 -16.42
N ALA A 210 -5.30 -2.13 -15.96
CA ALA A 210 -4.67 -0.92 -16.48
C ALA A 210 -4.56 0.16 -15.40
N PHE A 211 -3.61 1.07 -15.58
CA PHE A 211 -3.42 2.24 -14.73
C PHE A 211 -3.53 3.52 -15.53
N PHE A 212 -4.44 4.41 -15.12
CA PHE A 212 -4.65 5.71 -15.75
C PHE A 212 -4.11 6.81 -14.84
N THR A 213 -3.19 7.61 -15.35
CA THR A 213 -2.43 8.61 -14.59
C THR A 213 -2.02 9.75 -15.52
N GLU A 214 -1.17 10.65 -15.07
CA GLU A 214 -0.59 11.74 -15.82
C GLU A 214 0.76 11.36 -16.44
N LYS A 215 1.20 12.14 -17.43
CA LYS A 215 2.41 11.86 -18.22
C LYS A 215 3.69 11.76 -17.37
N PRO A 216 3.95 12.63 -16.37
CA PRO A 216 5.10 12.53 -15.50
C PRO A 216 5.24 11.17 -14.80
N LEU A 217 4.19 10.67 -14.15
CA LEU A 217 4.26 9.39 -13.43
C LEU A 217 4.34 8.21 -14.39
N ARG A 218 3.59 8.21 -15.50
CA ARG A 218 3.77 7.21 -16.57
C ARG A 218 5.23 7.14 -17.01
N SER A 219 5.83 8.30 -17.27
CA SER A 219 7.21 8.39 -17.75
C SER A 219 8.21 7.86 -16.73
N MET A 220 7.94 7.98 -15.42
CA MET A 220 8.73 7.33 -14.38
C MET A 220 8.53 5.81 -14.40
N ILE A 221 7.28 5.33 -14.34
CA ILE A 221 6.94 3.91 -14.26
C ILE A 221 7.57 3.10 -15.41
N GLU A 222 7.59 3.66 -16.62
CA GLU A 222 8.10 3.02 -17.84
C GLU A 222 9.62 3.14 -18.03
N GLN A 223 10.35 3.83 -17.13
CA GLN A 223 11.81 3.96 -17.28
C GLN A 223 12.48 2.59 -17.30
N LYS A 224 13.41 2.38 -18.23
CA LYS A 224 14.00 1.06 -18.52
C LYS A 224 14.57 0.31 -17.32
N HIS A 225 15.07 1.02 -16.30
CA HIS A 225 15.69 0.42 -15.13
C HIS A 225 14.69 -0.01 -14.03
N ILE A 226 13.45 0.47 -14.10
CA ILE A 226 12.34 0.07 -13.22
C ILE A 226 11.29 -0.75 -13.96
N ALA A 227 10.83 -0.29 -15.13
CA ALA A 227 9.95 -0.98 -16.07
C ALA A 227 8.75 -1.68 -15.38
N LEU A 228 8.08 -0.95 -14.48
CA LEU A 228 7.04 -1.50 -13.62
C LEU A 228 5.80 -1.89 -14.43
N ASP A 229 5.48 -1.15 -15.50
CA ASP A 229 4.44 -1.48 -16.48
C ASP A 229 4.61 -2.90 -17.03
N ARG A 230 5.84 -3.27 -17.39
CA ARG A 230 6.16 -4.60 -17.95
C ARG A 230 6.28 -5.66 -16.87
N ARG A 231 6.88 -5.30 -15.74
CA ARG A 231 7.11 -6.21 -14.62
C ARG A 231 5.79 -6.73 -14.06
N PHE A 232 4.82 -5.86 -13.89
CA PHE A 232 3.49 -6.19 -13.36
C PHE A 232 2.43 -6.39 -14.45
N ARG A 233 2.80 -6.22 -15.73
CA ARG A 233 1.91 -6.38 -16.89
C ARG A 233 0.68 -5.48 -16.84
N CYS A 234 0.83 -4.31 -16.23
CA CYS A 234 -0.21 -3.31 -16.12
C CYS A 234 0.09 -2.17 -17.10
N PRO A 235 -0.59 -2.10 -18.25
CA PRO A 235 -0.47 -0.97 -19.17
C PRO A 235 -0.83 0.36 -18.49
N VAL A 236 0.03 1.36 -18.68
CA VAL A 236 -0.20 2.71 -18.18
C VAL A 236 -0.68 3.61 -19.32
N ARG A 237 -1.72 4.41 -19.07
CA ARG A 237 -2.26 5.40 -20.01
C ARG A 237 -2.25 6.77 -19.37
N ALA A 238 -1.83 7.78 -20.13
CA ALA A 238 -1.61 9.13 -19.62
C ALA A 238 -2.59 10.18 -20.15
N THR A 239 -3.50 9.79 -21.03
CA THR A 239 -4.52 10.68 -21.61
C THR A 239 -5.90 10.03 -21.55
N VAL A 240 -6.92 10.87 -21.58
CA VAL A 240 -8.32 10.40 -21.61
C VAL A 240 -8.56 9.55 -22.86
N ASP A 241 -8.10 9.98 -24.03
CA ASP A 241 -8.27 9.23 -25.28
C ASP A 241 -7.63 7.84 -25.22
N GLU A 242 -6.42 7.75 -24.64
CA GLU A 242 -5.72 6.49 -24.41
C GLU A 242 -6.49 5.57 -23.45
N ALA A 243 -7.11 6.14 -22.41
CA ALA A 243 -7.90 5.41 -21.43
C ALA A 243 -9.22 4.90 -22.02
N VAL A 244 -9.96 5.77 -22.74
CA VAL A 244 -11.21 5.42 -23.42
C VAL A 244 -10.96 4.31 -24.44
N ALA A 245 -9.94 4.47 -25.29
CA ALA A 245 -9.59 3.45 -26.28
C ALA A 245 -9.25 2.10 -25.63
N TYR A 246 -8.63 2.09 -24.45
CA TYR A 246 -8.37 0.85 -23.71
C TYR A 246 -9.65 0.23 -23.14
N VAL A 247 -10.56 1.03 -22.59
CA VAL A 247 -11.84 0.50 -22.08
C VAL A 247 -12.69 -0.08 -23.20
N GLU A 248 -12.72 0.58 -24.38
CA GLU A 248 -13.43 0.09 -25.56
C GLU A 248 -12.92 -1.29 -26.03
N THR A 249 -11.63 -1.60 -25.88
CA THR A 249 -11.11 -2.93 -26.23
C THR A 249 -11.53 -4.01 -25.24
N LEU A 250 -11.79 -3.66 -23.98
CA LEU A 250 -12.31 -4.58 -22.97
C LEU A 250 -13.79 -4.92 -23.23
N ASP A 251 -14.58 -3.91 -23.61
CA ASP A 251 -16.00 -4.11 -23.97
C ASP A 251 -16.14 -4.96 -25.24
N ALA A 252 -15.26 -4.77 -26.22
CA ALA A 252 -15.25 -5.59 -27.44
C ALA A 252 -14.80 -7.05 -27.20
N ALA A 253 -14.16 -7.34 -26.07
CA ALA A 253 -13.68 -8.67 -25.70
C ALA A 253 -14.69 -9.47 -24.84
N ARG A 254 -15.82 -8.85 -24.45
CA ARG A 254 -16.91 -9.48 -23.69
C ARG A 254 -18.03 -9.95 -24.61
#